data_AF-A0A9W7W511-F1
#
_entry.id   AF-A0A9W7W511-F1
#
_cell.length_a   1.000
_cell.length_b   1.000
_cell.length_c   1.000
_cell.angle_alpha   90.00
_cell.angle_beta   90.00
_cell.angle_gamma   90.00
#
_symmetry.space_group_name_H-M   'P 1'
#
loop_
_entity.id
_entity.type
_entity.pdbx_description
1 polymer ?
#
loop_
_entity_poly.entity_id
_entity_poly.type
_entity_poly.pdbx_seq_one_letter_code
_entity_poly.pdbx_strand_id
1 'polypeptide(L)' 'MERWVREAGVDGFNVSYATTPGTFEDVIEFLWPELRRRGVLWEGFEGGSMRENYAMDGLGPRVREGHPARKFWDLRG' A
#
# COMPACT_ATOMS: atom_id res chain seq x y z
N MET A 1 15.69 -2.34 -2.23
CA MET A 1 14.38 -2.36 -1.56
C MET A 1 14.10 -3.73 -0.93
N GLU A 2 14.16 -4.83 -1.70
CA GLU A 2 13.91 -6.20 -1.19
C GLU A 2 14.74 -6.60 0.03
N ARG A 3 15.99 -6.13 0.13
CA ARG A 3 16.82 -6.34 1.33
C ARG A 3 16.09 -5.89 2.61
N TRP A 4 15.50 -4.69 2.59
CA TRP A 4 14.79 -4.13 3.73
C TRP A 4 13.48 -4.87 4.00
N VAL A 5 12.77 -5.29 2.96
CA VAL A 5 11.58 -6.15 3.11
C VAL A 5 11.95 -7.43 3.85
N ARG A 6 13.02 -8.12 3.43
CA ARG A 6 13.46 -9.39 4.02
C ARG A 6 14.05 -9.23 5.42
N GLU A 7 14.90 -8.22 5.63
CA GLU A 7 15.69 -8.09 6.86
C GLU A 7 14.98 -7.27 7.94
N ALA A 8 14.19 -6.27 7.55
CA ALA A 8 13.48 -5.39 8.48
C ALA A 8 11.97 -5.63 8.52
N GLY A 9 11.42 -6.50 7.65
CA GLY A 9 10.00 -6.84 7.65
C GLY A 9 9.09 -5.67 7.29
N VAL A 10 9.56 -4.72 6.45
CA VAL A 10 8.72 -3.61 5.98
C VAL A 10 7.80 -4.05 4.86
N ASP A 11 6.53 -3.65 4.92
CA ASP A 11 5.50 -3.99 3.92
C ASP A 11 5.52 -3.08 2.69
N GLY A 12 6.18 -1.93 2.78
CA GLY A 12 6.19 -0.93 1.71
C GLY A 12 7.10 0.25 2.01
N PHE A 13 7.14 1.19 1.06
CA PHE A 13 7.98 2.39 1.15
C PHE A 13 7.16 3.63 0.84
N ASN A 14 7.38 4.69 1.61
CA ASN A 14 6.98 6.02 1.22
C ASN A 14 8.12 6.64 0.39
N VAL A 15 7.83 7.05 -0.84
CA VAL A 15 8.81 7.68 -1.73
C VAL A 15 8.75 9.19 -1.55
N SER A 16 9.80 9.77 -0.96
CA SER A 16 9.99 11.22 -0.91
C SER A 16 10.67 11.73 -2.18
N TYR A 17 10.46 13.00 -2.52
CA TYR A 17 10.99 13.61 -3.74
C TYR A 17 12.19 14.51 -3.47
N ALA A 18 13.15 14.53 -4.39
CA ALA A 18 14.18 15.57 -4.47
C ALA A 18 13.72 16.71 -5.40
N THR A 19 13.01 16.37 -6.47
CA THR A 19 12.42 17.30 -7.44
C THR A 19 11.00 16.86 -7.79
N THR A 20 10.13 17.82 -8.12
CA THR A 20 8.73 17.54 -8.50
C THR A 20 8.44 18.13 -9.89
N PRO A 21 7.89 17.35 -10.84
CA PRO A 21 7.48 15.94 -10.73
C PRO A 21 8.62 14.91 -10.90
N GLY A 22 9.81 15.33 -11.30
CA GLY A 22 10.88 14.46 -11.84
C GLY A 22 11.24 13.22 -11.02
N THR A 23 11.31 13.29 -9.69
CA THR A 23 11.60 12.08 -8.88
C THR A 23 10.56 10.98 -9.07
N PHE A 24 9.28 11.33 -9.26
CA PHE A 24 8.23 10.35 -9.51
C PHE A 24 8.27 9.80 -10.94
N GLU A 25 8.65 10.63 -11.91
CA GLU A 25 8.85 10.21 -13.30
C GLU A 25 9.97 9.18 -13.39
N ASP A 26 11.12 9.43 -12.75
CA ASP A 26 12.24 8.49 -12.70
C ASP A 26 11.86 7.15 -12.04
N VAL A 27 11.04 7.19 -10.98
CA VAL A 27 10.54 5.97 -10.33
C VAL A 27 9.65 5.17 -11.29
N ILE A 28 8.77 5.83 -12.03
CA ILE A 28 7.89 5.16 -13.01
C ILE A 28 8.70 4.63 -14.19
N GLU A 29 9.68 5.37 -14.68
CA GLU A 29 10.46 5.01 -15.86
C GLU A 29 11.47 3.89 -15.58
N PHE A 30 12.24 4.01 -14.49
CA PHE A 30 13.37 3.12 -14.24
C PHE A 30 13.09 2.05 -13.19
N LEU A 31 12.40 2.38 -12.09
CA LEU A 31 12.22 1.45 -10.97
C LEU A 31 10.99 0.55 -11.18
N TRP A 32 9.88 1.10 -11.64
CA TRP A 32 8.61 0.37 -11.79
C TRP A 32 8.72 -0.88 -12.68
N PRO A 33 9.36 -0.85 -13.87
CA PRO A 33 9.47 -2.03 -14.71
C PRO A 33 10.27 -3.15 -14.05
N GLU A 34 11.30 -2.80 -13.28
CA GLU A 34 12.13 -3.78 -12.58
C GLU A 34 11.39 -4.43 -11.42
N LEU A 35 10.62 -3.66 -10.64
CA LEU A 35 9.79 -4.22 -9.58
C LEU A 35 8.66 -5.11 -10.15
N ARG A 36 8.08 -4.75 -11.30
CA ARG A 36 7.12 -5.62 -12.02
C ARG A 36 7.78 -6.91 -12.50
N ARG A 37 8.96 -6.82 -13.12
CA ARG A 37 9.72 -7.99 -13.61
C ARG A 37 10.04 -8.99 -12.50
N ARG A 38 10.22 -8.49 -11.27
CA ARG A 38 10.49 -9.31 -10.07
C ARG A 38 9.22 -9.83 -9.38
N GLY A 39 8.03 -9.46 -9.86
CA GLY A 39 6.76 -9.91 -9.29
C GLY A 39 6.44 -9.35 -7.90
N VAL A 40 7.01 -8.19 -7.55
CA VAL A 40 6.82 -7.56 -6.22
C VAL A 40 5.87 -6.36 -6.25
N LEU A 41 5.22 -6.10 -7.38
CA LEU A 41 4.15 -5.11 -7.53
C LEU A 41 2.82 -5.82 -7.79
N TRP A 42 1.74 -5.18 -7.35
CA TRP A 42 0.39 -5.64 -7.67
C TRP A 42 0.11 -5.52 -9.17
N GLU A 43 -0.60 -6.50 -9.72
CA GLU A 43 -1.04 -6.48 -11.13
C GLU A 43 -2.35 -5.70 -11.32
N GLY A 44 -3.08 -5.46 -10.23
CA GLY A 44 -4.35 -4.74 -10.22
C GLY A 44 -4.89 -4.57 -8.81
N PHE A 45 -6.05 -3.94 -8.70
CA PHE A 45 -6.77 -3.71 -7.45
C PHE A 45 -8.12 -4.40 -7.52
N GLU A 46 -8.42 -5.31 -6.59
CA GLU A 46 -9.67 -6.08 -6.57
C GLU A 46 -10.71 -5.49 -5.60
N GLY A 47 -10.26 -4.75 -4.59
CA GLY A 47 -11.11 -4.14 -3.57
C GLY A 47 -11.74 -2.82 -4.01
N GLY A 48 -12.94 -2.53 -3.51
CA GLY A 48 -13.66 -1.27 -3.76
C GLY A 48 -13.12 -0.06 -2.99
N SER A 49 -12.20 -0.26 -2.04
CA SER A 49 -11.60 0.77 -1.21
C SER A 49 -10.10 0.53 -0.98
N MET A 50 -9.40 1.57 -0.53
CA MET A 50 -7.99 1.45 -0.14
C MET A 50 -7.77 0.37 0.92
N ARG A 51 -8.67 0.26 1.92
CA ARG A 51 -8.52 -0.72 3.00
C ARG A 51 -8.63 -2.15 2.47
N GLU A 52 -9.57 -2.40 1.58
CA GLU A 52 -9.76 -3.73 0.98
C GLU A 52 -8.53 -4.14 0.17
N ASN A 53 -8.00 -3.24 -0.64
CA ASN A 53 -6.78 -3.50 -1.41
C ASN A 53 -5.53 -3.66 -0.54
N TYR A 54 -5.40 -2.87 0.53
CA TYR A 54 -4.23 -2.94 1.41
C TYR A 54 -4.22 -4.18 2.31
N ALA A 55 -5.37 -4.54 2.88
CA ALA A 55 -5.43 -5.60 3.87
C ALA A 55 -5.67 -7.00 3.27
N MET A 56 -6.30 -7.09 2.09
CA MET A 56 -6.56 -8.34 1.36
C MET A 56 -7.15 -9.49 2.22
N ASP A 57 -7.93 -9.15 3.25
CA ASP A 57 -8.45 -10.10 4.25
C ASP A 57 -9.93 -10.46 4.04
N GLY A 58 -10.58 -9.90 3.02
CA GLY A 58 -12.00 -10.12 2.72
C GLY A 58 -12.98 -9.50 3.74
N LEU A 59 -12.51 -8.68 4.68
CA LEU A 59 -13.35 -8.10 5.75
C LEU A 59 -14.01 -6.77 5.38
N GLY A 60 -14.00 -6.44 4.08
CA GLY A 60 -14.60 -5.22 3.54
C GLY A 60 -13.86 -3.92 3.92
N PRO A 61 -14.49 -2.76 3.72
CA PRO A 61 -13.82 -1.44 3.75
C PRO A 61 -13.64 -0.87 5.17
N ARG A 62 -14.12 -1.57 6.21
CA ARG A 62 -14.20 -1.04 7.59
C ARG A 62 -13.00 -1.46 8.44
N VAL A 63 -12.69 -0.66 9.46
CA VAL A 63 -11.64 -0.99 10.43
C VAL A 63 -11.92 -2.33 11.12
N ARG A 64 -10.84 -3.05 11.45
CA ARG A 64 -10.90 -4.42 12.00
C ARG A 64 -11.27 -4.39 13.48
N GLU A 65 -11.62 -5.55 14.01
CA GLU A 65 -11.76 -5.74 15.45
C GLU A 65 -10.47 -5.29 16.17
N GLY A 66 -10.62 -4.62 17.32
CA GLY A 66 -9.50 -4.04 18.06
C GLY A 66 -9.06 -2.64 17.61
N HIS A 67 -9.45 -2.17 16.42
CA HIS A 67 -9.12 -0.79 16.01
C HIS A 67 -9.95 0.23 16.82
N PRO A 68 -9.35 1.29 17.41
CA PRO A 68 -10.07 2.23 18.29
C PRO A 68 -11.32 2.86 17.67
N ALA A 69 -11.26 3.19 16.37
CA ALA A 69 -12.39 3.75 15.64
C ALA A 69 -13.64 2.83 15.59
N ARG A 70 -13.49 1.52 15.82
CA ARG A 70 -14.63 0.58 15.85
C ARG A 70 -15.64 0.92 16.95
N LYS A 71 -15.18 1.51 18.06
CA LYS A 71 -16.02 1.89 19.22
C LYS A 71 -17.02 3.00 18.92
N PHE A 72 -16.79 3.78 17.87
CA PHE A 72 -17.60 4.96 17.54
C PHE A 72 -18.45 4.74 16.28
N TRP A 73 -18.56 3.49 15.83
CA TRP A 73 -19.20 3.16 14.57
C TRP A 73 -20.72 3.35 14.61
N ASP A 74 -21.36 2.86 15.67
CA ASP A 74 -22.82 2.91 15.85
C ASP A 74 -23.33 4.25 16.42
N LEU A 75 -22.42 5.23 16.61
CA LEU A 75 -22.76 6.55 17.15
C LEU A 75 -23.24 7.55 16.08
N ARG A 76 -23.24 7.14 14.80
CA ARG A 76 -23.90 7.89 13.74
C ARG A 76 -25.32 7.35 13.58
N GLY A 77 -26.18 7.74 14.52
CA GLY A 77 -27.63 7.78 14.29
C GLY A 77 -27.97 8.85 13.26
#